data_AF-A0A257WT20-F1
#
_entry.id   AF-A0A257WT20-F1
#
_cell.length_a   1.000
_cell.length_b   1.000
_cell.length_c   1.000
_cell.angle_alpha   90.00
_cell.angle_beta   90.00
_cell.angle_gamma   90.00
#
_symmetry.space_group_name_H-M   'P 1'
#
loop_
_entity.id
_entity.type
_entity.pdbx_description
1 polymer ?
#
loop_
_entity_poly.entity_id
_entity_poly.type
_entity_poly.pdbx_seq_one_letter_code
_entity_poly.pdbx_strand_id
1 'polypeptide(L)'
;MFNSALCALLGLAVWGALMTPFAAAWASITAVTGIATLGTARFMFPNVLVEPPSKFKVGPASDYPLNTVSNKWKDQFGIWIVHTDQYEGKNLIYALTSVCTHLGCTPNWLDGEQKFKCPCHGSGFYITGVNFEGPAPRPLERAGLRIAEDGLLEVDKSVKFQEEMGQWTDPASFVDAVA
;
A
#
# COMPACT_ATOMS: atom_id res chain seq x y z
N MET A 1 1.91 -70.80 -47.98
CA MET A 1 3.02 -69.80 -48.05
C MET A 1 2.43 -68.47 -47.62
N PHE A 2 2.68 -68.04 -46.38
CA PHE A 2 2.24 -66.70 -45.95
C PHE A 2 3.07 -65.66 -46.70
N ASN A 3 2.39 -64.72 -47.35
CA ASN A 3 3.01 -63.68 -48.18
C ASN A 3 3.92 -62.80 -47.30
N SER A 4 5.20 -62.68 -47.64
CA SER A 4 6.20 -61.91 -46.89
C SER A 4 5.80 -60.44 -46.68
N ALA A 5 5.02 -59.89 -47.61
CA ALA A 5 4.44 -58.54 -47.49
C ALA A 5 3.46 -58.39 -46.32
N LEU A 6 2.69 -59.44 -45.99
CA LEU A 6 1.71 -59.40 -44.89
C LEU A 6 2.40 -59.43 -43.52
N CYS A 7 3.52 -60.16 -43.42
CA CYS A 7 4.33 -60.23 -42.20
C CYS A 7 5.05 -58.88 -41.91
N ALA A 8 5.53 -58.20 -42.96
CA ALA A 8 6.16 -56.88 -42.85
C ALA A 8 5.15 -55.79 -42.43
N LEU A 9 3.93 -55.81 -42.97
CA LEU A 9 2.87 -54.85 -42.62
C LEU A 9 2.37 -55.04 -41.17
N LEU A 10 2.23 -56.29 -40.72
CA LEU A 10 1.88 -56.59 -39.32
C LEU A 10 3.01 -56.18 -38.36
N GLY A 11 4.28 -56.38 -38.74
CA GLY A 11 5.43 -55.93 -37.95
C GLY A 11 5.50 -54.41 -37.79
N LEU A 12 5.25 -53.66 -38.86
CA LEU A 12 5.20 -52.19 -38.84
C LEU A 12 4.02 -51.66 -38.01
N ALA A 13 2.86 -52.30 -38.09
CA ALA A 13 1.68 -51.93 -37.30
C ALA A 13 1.89 -52.18 -35.79
N VAL A 14 2.50 -53.31 -35.42
CA VAL A 14 2.85 -53.62 -34.02
C VAL A 14 3.92 -52.68 -33.49
N TRP A 15 4.93 -52.33 -34.30
CA TRP A 15 5.94 -51.33 -33.94
C TRP A 15 5.32 -49.93 -33.77
N GLY A 16 4.43 -49.51 -34.67
CA GLY A 16 3.70 -48.25 -34.54
C GLY A 16 2.82 -48.21 -33.27
N ALA A 17 2.12 -49.30 -32.96
CA ALA A 17 1.27 -49.41 -31.77
C ALA A 17 2.07 -49.40 -30.44
N LEU A 18 3.31 -49.86 -30.44
CA LEU A 18 4.18 -49.86 -29.25
C LEU A 18 4.97 -48.55 -29.10
N MET A 19 5.40 -47.93 -30.20
CA MET A 19 6.19 -46.69 -30.17
C MET A 19 5.34 -45.44 -29.92
N THR A 20 4.05 -45.47 -30.24
CA THR A 20 3.12 -44.34 -30.01
C THR A 20 2.86 -44.00 -28.54
N PRO A 21 2.52 -44.95 -27.63
CA PRO A 21 2.36 -44.64 -26.21
C PRO A 21 3.69 -44.24 -25.55
N PHE A 22 4.81 -44.78 -26.03
CA PHE A 22 6.14 -44.40 -25.57
C PHE A 22 6.49 -42.96 -25.94
N ALA A 23 6.23 -42.55 -27.18
CA ALA A 23 6.40 -41.16 -27.60
C ALA A 23 5.48 -40.21 -26.82
N ALA A 24 4.23 -40.60 -26.58
CA ALA A 24 3.28 -39.82 -25.78
C ALA A 24 3.74 -39.66 -24.32
N ALA A 25 4.32 -40.70 -23.72
CA ALA A 25 4.85 -40.66 -22.36
C ALA A 25 6.07 -39.71 -22.24
N TRP A 26 7.01 -39.76 -23.17
CA TRP A 26 8.15 -38.83 -23.16
C TRP A 26 7.74 -37.38 -23.45
N ALA A 27 6.74 -37.19 -24.34
CA ALA A 27 6.19 -35.87 -24.60
C ALA A 27 5.52 -35.28 -23.35
N SER A 28 4.74 -36.07 -22.61
CA SER A 28 4.09 -35.60 -21.38
C SER A 28 5.09 -35.31 -20.27
N ILE A 29 6.11 -36.16 -20.07
CA ILE A 29 7.18 -35.90 -19.11
C ILE A 29 7.90 -34.60 -19.45
N THR A 30 8.30 -34.41 -20.71
CA THR A 30 9.00 -33.20 -21.16
C THR A 30 8.15 -31.94 -20.94
N ALA A 31 6.85 -32.01 -21.25
CA ALA A 31 5.93 -30.90 -21.03
C ALA A 31 5.79 -30.56 -19.53
N VAL A 32 5.61 -31.57 -18.67
CA VAL A 32 5.48 -31.38 -17.22
C VAL A 32 6.78 -30.84 -16.61
N THR A 33 7.94 -31.40 -16.98
CA THR A 33 9.24 -30.91 -16.50
C THR A 33 9.52 -29.49 -16.99
N GLY A 34 9.14 -29.15 -18.22
CA GLY A 34 9.25 -27.79 -18.76
C GLY A 34 8.41 -26.79 -17.98
N ILE A 35 7.13 -27.10 -17.74
CA ILE A 35 6.23 -26.24 -16.95
C ILE A 35 6.73 -26.11 -15.51
N ALA A 36 7.15 -27.22 -14.89
CA ALA A 36 7.70 -27.22 -13.53
C ALA A 36 8.96 -26.34 -13.44
N THR A 37 9.86 -26.46 -14.41
CA THR A 37 11.10 -25.67 -14.48
C THR A 37 10.80 -24.18 -14.66
N LEU A 38 9.85 -23.81 -15.50
CA LEU A 38 9.39 -22.42 -15.65
C LEU A 38 8.74 -21.90 -14.37
N GLY A 39 7.96 -22.73 -13.67
CA GLY A 39 7.37 -22.41 -12.37
C GLY A 39 8.44 -22.17 -11.30
N THR A 40 9.44 -23.05 -11.21
CA THR A 40 10.59 -22.89 -10.31
C THR A 40 11.42 -21.66 -10.67
N ALA A 41 11.69 -21.43 -11.95
CA ALA A 41 12.40 -20.23 -12.41
C ALA A 41 11.62 -18.96 -12.04
N ARG A 42 10.30 -18.94 -12.25
CA ARG A 42 9.44 -17.81 -11.83
C ARG A 42 9.45 -17.61 -10.31
N PHE A 43 9.45 -18.68 -9.54
CA PHE A 43 9.57 -18.61 -8.07
C PHE A 43 10.90 -17.99 -7.63
N MET A 44 12.01 -18.21 -8.36
CA MET A 44 13.31 -17.60 -8.07
C MET A 44 13.36 -16.08 -8.34
N PHE A 45 12.36 -15.52 -9.03
CA PHE A 45 12.21 -14.08 -9.19
C PHE A 45 11.09 -13.57 -8.27
N PRO A 46 11.43 -13.06 -7.07
CA PRO A 46 10.42 -12.50 -6.18
C PRO A 46 9.75 -11.30 -6.86
N ASN A 47 8.43 -11.21 -6.73
CA ASN A 47 7.72 -10.00 -7.08
C ASN A 47 8.17 -8.90 -6.11
N VAL A 48 8.92 -7.93 -6.60
CA VAL A 48 9.27 -6.74 -5.81
C VAL A 48 8.02 -5.86 -5.76
N LEU A 49 7.36 -5.83 -4.60
CA LEU A 49 6.39 -4.81 -4.30
C LEU A 49 7.18 -3.52 -4.06
N VAL A 50 7.08 -2.56 -4.98
CA VAL A 50 7.73 -1.25 -4.81
C VAL A 50 6.96 -0.48 -3.76
N GLU A 51 7.49 -0.45 -2.54
CA GLU A 51 6.93 0.37 -1.48
C GLU A 51 7.30 1.85 -1.72
N PRO A 52 6.34 2.78 -1.59
CA PRO A 52 6.64 4.20 -1.68
C PRO A 52 7.68 4.62 -0.63
N PRO A 53 8.57 5.58 -0.93
CA PRO A 53 9.59 6.02 0.01
C PRO A 53 8.96 6.55 1.31
N SER A 54 9.61 6.28 2.44
CA SER A 54 9.15 6.76 3.76
C SER A 54 9.25 8.28 3.90
N LYS A 55 10.17 8.92 3.15
CA LYS A 55 10.34 10.36 3.07
C LYS A 55 9.94 10.87 1.69
N PHE A 56 9.05 11.85 1.65
CA PHE A 56 8.58 12.43 0.40
C PHE A 56 8.18 13.90 0.58
N LYS A 57 8.28 14.65 -0.51
CA LYS A 57 7.95 16.08 -0.52
C LYS A 57 6.50 16.29 -0.92
N VAL A 58 5.82 17.16 -0.21
CA VAL A 58 4.39 17.46 -0.40
C VAL A 58 4.13 18.85 -0.96
N GLY A 59 5.16 19.55 -1.46
CA GLY A 59 5.04 20.90 -2.01
C GLY A 59 5.24 22.00 -0.96
N PRO A 60 5.10 23.28 -1.33
CA PRO A 60 5.26 24.40 -0.41
C PRO A 60 4.12 24.48 0.59
N ALA A 61 4.36 25.12 1.75
CA ALA A 61 3.32 25.35 2.76
C ALA A 61 2.14 26.21 2.24
N SER A 62 2.39 27.08 1.27
CA SER A 62 1.37 27.94 0.64
C SER A 62 0.28 27.18 -0.12
N ASP A 63 0.54 25.93 -0.53
CA ASP A 63 -0.43 25.12 -1.28
C ASP A 63 -1.57 24.60 -0.39
N TYR A 64 -1.46 24.79 0.93
CA TYR A 64 -2.43 24.32 1.92
C TYR A 64 -3.11 25.53 2.57
N PRO A 65 -4.36 25.86 2.22
CA PRO A 65 -5.12 26.94 2.86
C PRO A 65 -5.52 26.61 4.31
N LEU A 66 -5.76 27.65 5.12
CA LEU A 66 -6.21 27.49 6.51
C LEU A 66 -7.55 26.75 6.59
N ASN A 67 -7.67 25.86 7.59
CA ASN A 67 -8.83 25.01 7.86
C ASN A 67 -9.21 24.08 6.70
N THR A 68 -8.19 23.55 6.01
CA THR A 68 -8.38 22.57 4.94
C THR A 68 -7.58 21.29 5.18
N VAL A 69 -8.07 20.20 4.59
CA VAL A 69 -7.43 18.89 4.60
C VAL A 69 -7.18 18.44 3.16
N SER A 70 -5.92 18.21 2.82
CA SER A 70 -5.54 17.74 1.50
C SER A 70 -5.61 16.21 1.41
N ASN A 71 -6.49 15.71 0.54
CA ASN A 71 -6.62 14.27 0.23
C ASN A 71 -5.61 13.78 -0.82
N LYS A 72 -4.78 14.66 -1.39
CA LYS A 72 -3.87 14.35 -2.51
C LYS A 72 -2.90 13.19 -2.21
N TRP A 73 -2.45 13.08 -0.96
CA TRP A 73 -1.41 12.14 -0.54
C TRP A 73 -1.97 10.88 0.15
N LYS A 74 -3.30 10.78 0.27
CA LYS A 74 -3.99 9.68 0.94
C LYS A 74 -3.77 8.35 0.23
N ASP A 75 -4.03 8.29 -1.07
CA ASP A 75 -4.00 7.00 -1.79
C ASP A 75 -2.57 6.50 -2.05
N GLN A 76 -1.61 7.42 -2.21
CA GLN A 76 -0.20 7.07 -2.48
C GLN A 76 0.58 6.78 -1.20
N PHE A 77 0.38 7.59 -0.15
CA PHE A 77 1.20 7.54 1.05
C PHE A 77 0.43 7.27 2.33
N GLY A 78 -0.91 7.28 2.31
CA GLY A 78 -1.72 7.11 3.51
C GLY A 78 -1.60 8.29 4.48
N ILE A 79 -1.41 9.50 3.94
CA ILE A 79 -1.21 10.73 4.72
C ILE A 79 -2.20 11.81 4.25
N TRP A 80 -2.72 12.55 5.21
CA TRP A 80 -3.38 13.83 4.98
C TRP A 80 -2.48 14.96 5.45
N ILE A 81 -2.43 16.05 4.68
CA ILE A 81 -1.86 17.30 5.15
C ILE A 81 -3.01 18.17 5.63
N VAL A 82 -2.92 18.58 6.89
CA VAL A 82 -3.93 19.41 7.55
C VAL A 82 -3.30 20.74 7.89
N HIS A 83 -4.01 21.83 7.57
CA HIS A 83 -3.67 23.17 8.03
C HIS A 83 -4.85 23.70 8.83
N THR A 84 -4.66 23.96 10.12
CA THR A 84 -5.74 24.43 11.00
C THR A 84 -5.19 25.23 12.18
N ASP A 85 -6.02 26.14 12.69
CA ASP A 85 -5.82 26.92 13.91
C ASP A 85 -6.55 26.31 15.14
N GLN A 86 -7.26 25.19 14.96
CA GLN A 86 -8.14 24.63 16.00
C GLN A 86 -7.38 23.85 17.09
N TYR A 87 -6.11 23.53 16.89
CA TYR A 87 -5.30 22.84 17.90
C TYR A 87 -4.59 23.88 18.78
N GLU A 88 -5.05 24.02 20.04
CA GLU A 88 -4.53 25.00 21.01
C GLU A 88 -4.55 26.47 20.55
N GLY A 89 -5.32 26.82 19.52
CA GLY A 89 -5.33 28.16 18.92
C GLY A 89 -4.06 28.50 18.14
N LYS A 90 -3.20 27.50 17.85
CA LYS A 90 -1.96 27.67 17.09
C LYS A 90 -2.22 27.39 15.61
N ASN A 91 -1.70 28.24 14.74
CA ASN A 91 -1.80 28.04 13.30
C ASN A 91 -0.75 27.03 12.81
N LEU A 92 -1.16 25.77 12.67
CA LEU A 92 -0.26 24.65 12.42
C LEU A 92 -0.59 23.93 11.11
N ILE A 93 0.46 23.50 10.42
CA ILE A 93 0.41 22.48 9.38
C ILE A 93 1.01 21.19 9.94
N TYR A 94 0.32 20.06 9.78
CA TYR A 94 0.84 18.76 10.19
C TYR A 94 0.35 17.66 9.26
N ALA A 95 1.07 16.53 9.27
CA ALA A 95 0.75 15.35 8.49
C ALA A 95 0.03 14.32 9.37
N LEU A 96 -1.27 14.09 9.14
CA LEU A 96 -2.02 13.03 9.82
C LEU A 96 -1.93 11.72 9.05
N THR A 97 -1.75 10.62 9.78
CA THR A 97 -1.81 9.28 9.22
C THR A 97 -3.26 8.88 8.95
N SER A 98 -3.54 8.38 7.74
CA SER A 98 -4.88 7.96 7.34
C SER A 98 -5.25 6.55 7.86
N VAL A 99 -4.74 6.17 9.03
CA VAL A 99 -4.93 4.85 9.64
C VAL A 99 -5.70 5.03 10.94
N CYS A 100 -6.90 4.48 11.01
CA CYS A 100 -7.74 4.54 12.20
C CYS A 100 -7.08 3.79 13.35
N THR A 101 -6.98 4.44 14.51
CA THR A 101 -6.38 3.90 15.74
C THR A 101 -7.20 2.81 16.42
N HIS A 102 -8.38 2.47 15.89
CA HIS A 102 -9.15 1.30 16.33
C HIS A 102 -8.53 -0.01 15.81
N LEU A 103 -8.68 -0.28 14.50
CA LEU A 103 -8.23 -1.53 13.85
C LEU A 103 -7.57 -1.30 12.48
N GLY A 104 -7.15 -0.07 12.19
CA GLY A 104 -6.34 0.23 11.01
C GLY A 104 -7.09 0.52 9.71
N CYS A 105 -8.43 0.58 9.72
CA CYS A 105 -9.19 1.05 8.56
C CYS A 105 -8.81 2.48 8.16
N THR A 106 -9.00 2.85 6.89
CA THR A 106 -8.76 4.22 6.40
C THR A 106 -10.01 5.09 6.60
N PRO A 107 -9.99 6.12 7.47
CA PRO A 107 -11.12 7.05 7.59
C PRO A 107 -11.30 7.89 6.31
N ASN A 108 -12.46 8.51 6.17
CA ASN A 108 -12.76 9.48 5.11
C ASN A 108 -12.87 10.88 5.71
N TRP A 109 -12.22 11.85 5.07
CA TRP A 109 -12.46 13.27 5.35
C TRP A 109 -13.82 13.68 4.77
N LEU A 110 -14.67 14.27 5.60
CA LEU A 110 -15.97 14.83 5.21
C LEU A 110 -15.89 16.35 5.32
N ASP A 111 -15.72 17.01 4.17
CA ASP A 111 -15.49 18.45 4.11
C ASP A 111 -16.66 19.27 4.70
N GLY A 112 -17.90 18.87 4.42
CA GLY A 112 -19.10 19.53 4.95
C GLY A 112 -19.26 19.41 6.47
N GLU A 113 -18.63 18.42 7.10
CA GLU A 113 -18.68 18.22 8.57
C GLU A 113 -17.38 18.61 9.27
N GLN A 114 -16.32 18.90 8.52
CA GLN A 114 -14.96 19.15 9.01
C GLN A 114 -14.45 18.04 9.95
N LYS A 115 -14.74 16.78 9.59
CA LYS A 115 -14.47 15.60 10.41
C LYS A 115 -13.95 14.43 9.59
N PHE A 116 -13.13 13.60 10.21
CA PHE A 116 -12.80 12.28 9.71
C PHE A 116 -13.79 11.26 10.26
N LYS A 117 -14.37 10.43 9.38
CA LYS A 117 -15.27 9.34 9.76
C LYS A 117 -14.76 8.02 9.23
N CYS A 118 -14.61 7.05 10.12
CA CYS A 118 -14.19 5.70 9.78
C CYS A 118 -15.40 4.85 9.35
N PRO A 119 -15.43 4.34 8.10
CA PRO A 119 -16.58 3.59 7.58
C PRO A 119 -16.75 2.20 8.21
N CYS A 120 -15.73 1.67 8.89
CA CYS A 120 -15.76 0.31 9.42
C CYS A 120 -16.64 0.17 10.67
N HIS A 121 -16.49 1.06 11.65
CA HIS A 121 -17.15 0.96 12.95
C HIS A 121 -17.60 2.33 13.51
N GLY A 122 -17.57 3.39 12.68
CA GLY A 122 -18.06 4.70 13.07
C GLY A 122 -17.14 5.52 13.99
N SER A 123 -15.83 5.23 14.05
CA SER A 123 -14.88 6.12 14.73
C SER A 123 -14.86 7.49 14.08
N GLY A 124 -14.94 8.56 14.87
CA GLY A 124 -14.90 9.93 14.39
C GLY A 124 -13.77 10.73 15.02
N PHE A 125 -13.12 11.57 14.19
CA PHE A 125 -12.04 12.45 14.60
C PHE A 125 -12.28 13.87 14.09
N TYR A 126 -11.93 14.88 14.88
CA TYR A 126 -11.96 16.29 14.46
C TYR A 126 -10.89 16.56 13.40
N ILE A 127 -10.93 17.74 12.77
CA ILE A 127 -9.84 18.20 11.88
C ILE A 127 -8.46 18.13 12.57
N THR A 128 -8.43 18.33 13.89
CA THR A 128 -7.21 18.19 14.72
C THR A 128 -6.63 16.79 14.76
N GLY A 129 -7.39 15.76 14.36
CA GLY A 129 -7.07 14.35 14.54
C GLY A 129 -7.51 13.77 15.88
N VAL A 130 -8.02 14.60 16.81
CA VAL A 130 -8.52 14.16 18.12
C VAL A 130 -9.81 13.35 17.94
N ASN A 131 -9.87 12.17 18.54
CA ASN A 131 -11.04 11.30 18.52
C ASN A 131 -12.17 11.89 19.39
N PHE A 132 -13.41 11.79 18.92
CA PHE A 132 -14.58 12.29 19.66
C PHE A 132 -15.75 11.31 19.71
N GLU A 133 -15.76 10.27 18.87
CA GLU A 133 -16.79 9.24 18.88
C GLU A 133 -16.27 7.89 18.35
N GLY A 134 -17.04 6.84 18.64
CA GLY A 134 -16.80 5.47 18.20
C GLY A 134 -15.77 4.72 19.05
N PRO A 135 -15.33 3.54 18.61
CA PRO A 135 -14.49 2.65 19.42
C PRO A 135 -13.00 3.01 19.41
N ALA A 136 -12.59 4.08 18.71
CA ALA A 136 -11.18 4.46 18.64
C ALA A 136 -10.75 5.06 19.99
N PRO A 137 -9.78 4.45 20.69
CA PRO A 137 -9.45 4.84 22.07
C PRO A 137 -8.58 6.10 22.15
N ARG A 138 -8.01 6.56 21.03
CA ARG A 138 -6.98 7.60 20.97
C ARG A 138 -7.02 8.40 19.66
N PRO A 139 -6.43 9.61 19.61
CA PRO A 139 -6.32 10.43 18.41
C PRO A 139 -5.57 9.73 17.25
N LEU A 140 -5.71 10.27 16.03
CA LEU A 140 -4.91 9.85 14.87
C LEU A 140 -3.42 10.15 15.10
N GLU A 141 -2.53 9.40 14.45
CA GLU A 141 -1.08 9.62 14.59
C GLU A 141 -0.58 10.71 13.64
N ARG A 142 0.29 11.61 14.11
CA ARG A 142 1.02 12.53 13.22
C ARG A 142 2.28 11.84 12.68
N ALA A 143 2.57 12.02 11.41
CA ALA A 143 3.87 11.69 10.82
C ALA A 143 4.84 12.85 11.02
N GLY A 144 6.14 12.60 10.88
CA GLY A 144 7.13 13.68 10.89
C GLY A 144 6.90 14.67 9.76
N LEU A 145 6.99 15.96 10.06
CA LEU A 145 6.86 17.02 9.08
C LEU A 145 7.96 18.06 9.30
N ARG A 146 8.64 18.44 8.23
CA ARG A 146 9.68 19.48 8.25
C ARG A 146 9.69 20.28 6.96
N ILE A 147 10.27 21.47 7.00
CA ILE A 147 10.64 22.20 5.79
C ILE A 147 12.02 21.69 5.34
N ALA A 148 12.12 21.22 4.11
CA ALA A 148 13.37 20.78 3.50
C ALA A 148 14.21 21.98 3.03
N GLU A 149 15.46 21.73 2.63
CA GLU A 149 16.42 22.77 2.22
C GLU A 149 15.95 23.58 1.00
N ASP A 150 15.07 23.01 0.18
CA ASP A 150 14.45 23.65 -0.98
C ASP A 150 13.15 24.42 -0.63
N GLY A 151 12.82 24.56 0.65
CA GLY A 151 11.63 25.28 1.12
C GLY A 151 10.32 24.50 0.97
N LEU A 152 10.38 23.23 0.53
CA LEU A 152 9.20 22.37 0.41
C LEU A 152 8.95 21.62 1.72
N LEU A 153 7.68 21.35 2.01
CA LEU A 153 7.30 20.46 3.10
C LEU A 153 7.72 19.03 2.74
N GLU A 154 8.41 18.38 3.65
CA GLU A 154 8.79 16.97 3.57
C GLU A 154 8.16 16.20 4.73
N VAL A 155 7.47 15.12 4.40
CA VAL A 155 6.87 14.19 5.35
C VAL A 155 7.80 13.01 5.55
N ASP A 156 8.00 12.59 6.80
CA ASP A 156 8.68 11.37 7.20
C ASP A 156 7.72 10.42 7.91
N LYS A 157 7.31 9.35 7.22
CA LYS A 157 6.43 8.31 7.76
C LYS A 157 7.10 7.33 8.71
N SER A 158 8.43 7.33 8.79
CA SER A 158 9.15 6.41 9.69
C SER A 158 9.01 6.83 11.15
N VAL A 159 8.67 8.11 11.39
CA VAL A 159 8.44 8.68 12.72
C VAL A 159 6.96 8.94 12.92
N LYS A 160 6.47 8.61 14.11
CA LYS A 160 5.07 8.77 14.50
C LYS A 160 4.99 9.50 15.83
N PHE A 161 4.03 10.41 15.94
CA PHE A 161 3.78 11.20 17.14
C PHE A 161 2.36 10.96 17.64
N GLN A 162 2.27 10.58 18.91
CA GLN A 162 1.04 10.25 19.63
C GLN A 162 0.64 11.36 20.60
N GLU A 163 -0.60 11.79 20.53
CA GLU A 163 -1.13 12.90 21.34
C GLU A 163 -1.20 12.52 22.82
N GLU A 164 -1.64 11.30 23.11
CA GLU A 164 -1.79 10.75 24.45
C GLU A 164 -0.47 10.63 25.21
N MET A 165 0.66 10.65 24.49
CA MET A 165 2.01 10.66 25.04
C MET A 165 2.63 12.08 25.10
N GLY A 166 1.86 13.12 24.74
CA GLY A 166 2.33 14.51 24.68
C GLY A 166 3.26 14.81 23.51
N GLN A 167 3.42 13.89 22.55
CA GLN A 167 4.42 13.98 21.48
C GLN A 167 4.02 14.98 20.37
N TRP A 168 2.78 15.45 20.35
CA TRP A 168 2.34 16.51 19.43
C TRP A 168 2.93 17.89 19.73
N THR A 169 3.57 18.03 20.89
CA THR A 169 4.33 19.23 21.25
C THR A 169 5.72 19.26 20.62
N ASP A 170 6.17 18.15 20.04
CA ASP A 170 7.45 18.05 19.36
C ASP A 170 7.42 18.87 18.06
N PRO A 171 8.38 19.80 17.83
CA PRO A 171 8.50 20.56 16.59
C PRO A 171 8.66 19.70 15.33
N ALA A 172 9.06 18.43 15.45
CA ALA A 172 9.11 17.52 14.31
C ALA A 172 7.74 16.98 13.88
N SER A 173 6.68 17.21 14.67
CA SER A 173 5.33 16.72 14.39
C SER A 173 4.44 17.73 13.63
N PHE A 174 4.88 18.98 13.51
CA PHE A 174 4.15 20.06 12.84
C PHE A 174 5.10 21.13 12.29
N VAL A 175 4.57 22.02 11.45
CA VAL A 175 5.23 23.23 10.99
C VAL A 175 4.31 24.41 11.30
N ASP A 176 4.83 25.43 11.97
CA ASP A 176 4.09 26.67 12.22
C ASP A 176 3.87 27.40 10.90
N ALA A 177 2.62 27.69 10.55
CA ALA A 177 2.25 28.41 9.32
C ALA A 177 2.40 29.93 9.44
N VAL A 178 3.11 30.42 10.48
CA VAL A 178 3.25 31.84 10.84
C VAL A 178 4.45 32.50 10.12
N ALA A 179 5.04 31.84 9.12
CA ALA A 179 6.12 32.38 8.30
C ALA A 179 5.64 32.83 6.91
#